data_AF-A0A9J7MRU8-F1
#
_entry.id   AF-A0A9J7MRU8-F1
#
_cell.length_a   1.000
_cell.length_b   1.000
_cell.length_c   1.000
_cell.angle_alpha   90.00
_cell.angle_beta   90.00
_cell.angle_gamma   90.00
#
_symmetry.space_group_name_H-M   'P 1'
#
loop_
_entity.id
_entity.type
_entity.pdbx_description
1 polymer ?
#
loop_
_entity_poly.entity_id
_entity_poly.type
_entity_poly.pdbx_seq_one_letter_code
_entity_poly.pdbx_strand_id
1 'polypeptide(L)'
;MVCRSTIIPTNNKGIAQVISAQPDSLGDRLLNVTLAGVNNTGTAMSEMVDLFEPEKDGIHDLMFEFQSEKSTMACPEGRRTLIYLRCDYTQTGEGKIELPRNCPTGTCTGCDFHFLWHTQQACPLCTERDFSSIEGQCKDGQQVTKYLWTQTEYRTCRDGVALPQTKTKKCHVLSIRDPMVQIGVGLATCCSILLVCMLVYFWRKNRKLEYKYMRLMQNSTKPGELPKVESCVDDGEDEDEVIFNEGGNSASTLFNKFKNKMQSKMAGEGDNPFESIQLTPKQQLSNI
;
A
#
# COMPACT_ATOMS: atom_id res chain seq x y z
N MET A 1 -34.09 -38.49 24.61
CA MET A 1 -35.38 -39.24 24.59
C MET A 1 -36.25 -38.53 23.57
N VAL A 2 -36.56 -39.14 22.43
CA VAL A 2 -37.38 -38.51 21.37
C VAL A 2 -38.82 -39.01 21.55
N CYS A 3 -39.77 -38.09 21.73
CA CYS A 3 -41.18 -38.44 21.92
C CYS A 3 -41.70 -39.08 20.62
N ARG A 4 -42.18 -40.33 20.68
CA ARG A 4 -42.64 -41.10 19.51
C ARG A 4 -44.13 -40.94 19.20
N SER A 5 -44.93 -40.46 20.15
CA SER A 5 -46.34 -40.11 19.96
C SER A 5 -46.90 -39.42 21.20
N THR A 6 -47.80 -38.46 21.01
CA THR A 6 -48.59 -37.83 22.07
C THR A 6 -50.05 -38.14 21.85
N ILE A 7 -50.71 -38.67 22.87
CA ILE A 7 -52.15 -38.95 22.84
C ILE A 7 -52.87 -37.80 23.54
N ILE A 8 -53.75 -37.11 22.81
CA ILE A 8 -54.56 -36.01 23.32
C ILE A 8 -55.99 -36.52 23.49
N PRO A 9 -56.44 -36.80 24.72
CA PRO A 9 -57.83 -37.13 24.97
C PRO A 9 -58.69 -35.87 24.84
N THR A 10 -59.69 -35.90 23.95
CA THR A 10 -60.67 -34.83 23.82
C THR A 10 -62.01 -35.31 24.39
N ASN A 11 -62.48 -34.63 25.44
CA ASN A 11 -63.81 -34.85 25.99
C ASN A 11 -64.73 -33.74 25.52
N ASN A 12 -65.44 -33.97 24.42
CA ASN A 12 -66.45 -33.04 23.94
C ASN A 12 -67.82 -33.70 24.07
N LYS A 13 -68.64 -33.19 24.99
CA LYS A 13 -70.06 -33.55 25.17
C LYS A 13 -70.37 -35.06 25.16
N GLY A 14 -69.61 -35.86 25.92
CA GLY A 14 -69.93 -37.27 26.19
C GLY A 14 -69.43 -38.30 25.17
N ILE A 15 -68.73 -37.87 24.11
CA ILE A 15 -67.97 -38.78 23.25
C ILE A 15 -66.49 -38.55 23.53
N ALA A 16 -65.84 -39.54 24.16
CA ALA A 16 -64.39 -39.53 24.33
C ALA A 16 -63.74 -39.84 22.98
N GLN A 17 -63.18 -38.83 22.32
CA GLN A 17 -62.35 -39.01 21.14
C GLN A 17 -60.88 -38.92 21.55
N VAL A 18 -60.04 -39.76 20.94
CA VAL A 18 -58.62 -39.83 21.25
C VAL A 18 -57.88 -39.46 19.98
N ILE A 19 -57.16 -38.34 20.00
CA ILE A 19 -56.33 -37.89 18.87
C ILE A 19 -54.89 -38.28 19.17
N SER A 20 -54.27 -39.03 18.25
CA SER A 20 -52.85 -39.37 18.33
C SER A 20 -52.06 -38.40 17.44
N ALA A 21 -51.13 -37.67 18.04
CA ALA A 21 -50.15 -36.84 17.34
C ALA A 21 -48.83 -37.60 17.27
N GLN A 22 -48.33 -37.85 16.05
CA GLN A 22 -47.03 -38.48 15.82
C GLN A 22 -46.07 -37.46 15.21
N PRO A 23 -44.76 -37.51 15.55
CA PRO A 23 -43.78 -36.69 14.88
C PRO A 23 -43.72 -37.09 13.40
N ASP A 24 -43.75 -36.09 12.54
CA ASP A 24 -43.67 -36.27 11.08
C ASP A 24 -42.40 -35.60 10.56
N SER A 25 -41.91 -36.09 9.42
CA SER A 25 -40.73 -35.51 8.80
C SER A 25 -41.07 -34.17 8.16
N LEU A 26 -40.21 -33.18 8.35
CA LEU A 26 -40.33 -31.85 7.75
C LEU A 26 -39.63 -31.77 6.39
N GLY A 27 -38.77 -32.74 6.07
CA GLY A 27 -38.01 -32.76 4.83
C GLY A 27 -37.13 -34.01 4.77
N ASP A 28 -37.47 -34.93 3.86
CA ASP A 28 -36.75 -36.20 3.68
C ASP A 28 -35.78 -36.13 2.50
N ARG A 29 -36.14 -35.35 1.48
CA ARG A 29 -35.42 -35.27 0.22
C ARG A 29 -34.98 -33.85 -0.06
N LEU A 30 -33.70 -33.68 -0.38
CA LEU A 30 -33.15 -32.44 -0.93
C LEU A 30 -33.59 -32.28 -2.39
N LEU A 31 -34.25 -31.18 -2.70
CA LEU A 31 -34.70 -30.83 -4.05
C LEU A 31 -33.67 -29.94 -4.74
N ASN A 32 -33.23 -28.87 -4.08
CA ASN A 32 -32.40 -27.85 -4.70
C ASN A 32 -31.46 -27.18 -3.70
N VAL A 33 -30.34 -26.67 -4.21
CA VAL A 33 -29.37 -25.83 -3.50
C VAL A 33 -29.05 -24.63 -4.36
N THR A 34 -29.37 -23.42 -3.90
CA THR A 34 -29.19 -22.19 -4.68
C THR A 34 -28.64 -21.07 -3.83
N LEU A 35 -27.96 -20.11 -4.46
CA LEU A 35 -27.56 -18.85 -3.80
C LEU A 35 -28.77 -17.91 -3.74
N ALA A 36 -29.16 -17.51 -2.55
CA ALA A 36 -30.20 -16.51 -2.34
C ALA A 36 -29.75 -15.16 -2.93
N GLY A 37 -30.55 -14.60 -3.83
CA GLY A 37 -30.27 -13.32 -4.48
C GLY A 37 -29.56 -13.39 -5.83
N VAL A 38 -29.11 -14.57 -6.30
CA VAL A 38 -28.49 -14.73 -7.62
C VAL A 38 -29.40 -15.56 -8.53
N ASN A 39 -30.00 -14.88 -9.52
CA ASN A 39 -30.58 -15.45 -10.74
C ASN A 39 -31.68 -16.53 -10.62
N ASN A 40 -32.56 -16.47 -9.62
CA ASN A 40 -33.82 -17.22 -9.68
C ASN A 40 -35.02 -16.32 -9.42
N THR A 41 -35.83 -16.09 -10.46
CA THR A 41 -37.15 -15.44 -10.42
C THR A 41 -38.20 -16.36 -9.78
N GLY A 42 -37.88 -16.97 -8.64
CA GLY A 42 -38.74 -17.92 -7.92
C GLY A 42 -39.32 -17.33 -6.64
N THR A 43 -40.54 -17.73 -6.29
CA THR A 43 -41.30 -17.32 -5.09
C THR A 43 -40.53 -17.49 -3.78
N ALA A 44 -39.67 -18.52 -3.68
CA ALA A 44 -38.84 -18.79 -2.50
C ALA A 44 -37.84 -17.66 -2.13
N MET A 45 -37.45 -16.82 -3.11
CA MET A 45 -36.53 -15.70 -2.89
C MET A 45 -37.23 -14.48 -2.27
N SER A 46 -38.48 -14.21 -2.68
CA SER A 46 -39.30 -13.15 -2.07
C SER A 46 -39.66 -13.51 -0.63
N GLU A 47 -39.95 -14.78 -0.37
CA GLU A 47 -40.29 -15.28 0.96
C GLU A 47 -39.15 -15.08 1.96
N MET A 48 -37.89 -15.24 1.55
CA MET A 48 -36.75 -15.05 2.46
C MET A 48 -36.60 -13.60 2.94
N VAL A 49 -36.67 -12.64 2.01
CA VAL A 49 -36.45 -11.21 2.29
C VAL A 49 -37.55 -10.64 3.20
N ASP A 50 -38.76 -11.19 3.09
CA ASP A 50 -39.88 -10.80 3.95
C ASP A 50 -39.83 -11.47 5.35
N LEU A 51 -39.16 -12.62 5.48
CA LEU A 51 -39.08 -13.41 6.71
C LEU A 51 -37.86 -13.09 7.58
N PHE A 52 -36.73 -12.72 6.96
CA PHE A 52 -35.45 -12.49 7.63
C PHE A 52 -34.81 -11.16 7.20
N GLU A 53 -33.99 -10.59 8.08
CA GLU A 53 -33.21 -9.39 7.75
C GLU A 53 -32.17 -9.70 6.65
N PRO A 54 -32.08 -8.89 5.58
CA PRO A 54 -31.11 -9.13 4.52
C PRO A 54 -29.67 -8.96 5.03
N GLU A 55 -28.75 -9.72 4.44
CA GLU A 55 -27.36 -9.66 4.80
C GLU A 55 -26.71 -8.33 4.39
N LYS A 56 -25.94 -7.73 5.29
CA LYS A 56 -25.32 -6.41 5.10
C LYS A 56 -23.96 -6.47 4.42
N ASP A 57 -23.34 -7.65 4.41
CA ASP A 57 -21.92 -7.85 4.11
C ASP A 57 -21.65 -8.27 2.66
N GLY A 58 -22.69 -8.26 1.81
CA GLY A 58 -22.59 -8.61 0.40
C GLY A 58 -22.35 -10.09 0.10
N ILE A 59 -22.40 -10.95 1.12
CA ILE A 59 -22.35 -12.41 0.97
C ILE A 59 -23.77 -12.91 0.76
N HIS A 60 -23.95 -13.76 -0.26
CA HIS A 60 -25.23 -14.40 -0.54
C HIS A 60 -25.45 -15.59 0.39
N ASP A 61 -26.65 -15.69 0.96
CA ASP A 61 -27.05 -16.84 1.75
C ASP A 61 -27.22 -18.08 0.85
N LEU A 62 -26.94 -19.28 1.38
CA LEU A 62 -27.15 -20.55 0.67
C LEU A 62 -28.52 -21.13 1.04
N MET A 63 -29.40 -21.31 0.08
CA MET A 63 -30.73 -21.88 0.30
C MET A 63 -30.74 -23.36 -0.05
N PHE A 64 -31.15 -24.20 0.90
CA PHE A 64 -31.43 -25.61 0.71
C PHE A 64 -32.94 -25.84 0.80
N GLU A 65 -33.49 -26.44 -0.24
CA GLU A 65 -34.92 -26.78 -0.31
C GLU A 65 -35.11 -28.27 -0.12
N PHE A 66 -35.84 -28.64 0.93
CA PHE A 66 -36.22 -30.01 1.23
C PHE A 66 -37.73 -30.22 1.08
N GLN A 67 -38.12 -31.43 0.72
CA GLN A 67 -39.52 -31.85 0.66
C GLN A 67 -39.71 -33.17 1.42
N SER A 68 -40.80 -33.29 2.16
CA SER A 68 -41.20 -34.53 2.83
C SER A 68 -41.80 -35.51 1.83
N GLU A 69 -41.49 -36.80 1.94
CA GLU A 69 -42.07 -37.84 1.09
C GLU A 69 -43.53 -38.13 1.44
N LYS A 70 -43.93 -37.83 2.69
CA LYS A 70 -45.29 -38.09 3.19
C LYS A 70 -46.20 -36.90 2.99
N SER A 71 -47.23 -37.11 2.18
CA SER A 71 -48.38 -36.21 2.08
C SER A 71 -49.32 -36.42 3.27
N THR A 72 -49.92 -35.35 3.76
CA THR A 72 -50.93 -35.39 4.84
C THR A 72 -52.21 -34.72 4.37
N MET A 73 -53.32 -34.96 5.08
CA MET A 73 -54.60 -34.27 4.79
C MET A 73 -54.48 -32.74 4.86
N ALA A 74 -53.55 -32.21 5.67
CA ALA A 74 -53.30 -30.78 5.78
C ALA A 74 -52.38 -30.25 4.67
N CYS A 75 -51.40 -31.05 4.25
CA CYS A 75 -50.42 -30.68 3.22
C CYS A 75 -50.41 -31.75 2.12
N PRO A 76 -51.28 -31.64 1.09
CA PRO A 76 -51.43 -32.66 0.06
C PRO A 76 -50.20 -32.80 -0.84
N GLU A 77 -49.43 -31.72 -1.00
CA GLU A 77 -48.16 -31.71 -1.76
C GLU A 77 -46.94 -32.09 -0.90
N GLY A 78 -47.18 -32.51 0.34
CA GLY A 78 -46.13 -32.68 1.34
C GLY A 78 -45.74 -31.35 2.00
N ARG A 79 -44.86 -31.44 2.99
CA ARG A 79 -44.24 -30.29 3.64
C ARG A 79 -42.95 -29.93 2.93
N ARG A 80 -42.66 -28.64 2.90
CA ARG A 80 -41.45 -28.09 2.32
C ARG A 80 -40.67 -27.37 3.42
N THR A 81 -39.37 -27.59 3.46
CA THR A 81 -38.46 -26.95 4.41
C THR A 81 -37.37 -26.21 3.65
N LEU A 82 -37.28 -24.91 3.86
CA LEU A 82 -36.25 -24.04 3.34
C LEU A 82 -35.28 -23.69 4.45
N ILE A 83 -34.02 -24.08 4.27
CA ILE A 83 -32.93 -23.77 5.20
C ILE A 83 -32.00 -22.79 4.50
N TYR A 84 -31.92 -21.57 5.02
CA TYR A 84 -31.02 -20.54 4.54
C TYR A 84 -29.77 -20.56 5.42
N LEU A 85 -28.61 -20.86 4.86
CA LEU A 85 -27.35 -20.79 5.58
C LEU A 85 -26.72 -19.43 5.34
N ARG A 86 -26.41 -18.75 6.44
CA ARG A 86 -25.77 -17.44 6.45
C ARG A 86 -24.36 -17.54 6.99
N CYS A 87 -23.42 -16.89 6.31
CA CYS A 87 -22.05 -16.83 6.76
C CYS A 87 -21.96 -16.00 8.03
N ASP A 88 -21.65 -16.66 9.14
CA ASP A 88 -21.24 -15.98 10.37
C ASP A 88 -20.00 -16.67 10.91
N TYR A 89 -18.85 -16.01 10.71
CA TYR A 89 -17.55 -16.53 11.15
C TYR A 89 -17.37 -16.49 12.67
N THR A 90 -18.19 -15.73 13.39
CA THR A 90 -18.16 -15.70 14.86
C THR A 90 -18.81 -16.93 15.47
N GLN A 91 -19.65 -17.66 14.70
CA GLN A 91 -20.27 -18.89 15.16
C GLN A 91 -19.28 -20.06 15.17
N THR A 92 -19.13 -20.66 16.35
CA THR A 92 -18.35 -21.88 16.53
C THR A 92 -19.25 -23.11 16.64
N GLY A 93 -18.77 -24.29 16.21
CA GLY A 93 -19.50 -25.55 16.32
C GLY A 93 -20.61 -25.68 15.28
N GLU A 94 -21.80 -26.10 15.72
CA GLU A 94 -22.97 -26.31 14.85
C GLU A 94 -23.65 -24.99 14.43
N GLY A 95 -23.30 -23.86 15.03
CA GLY A 95 -23.88 -22.55 14.71
C GLY A 95 -25.22 -22.29 15.40
N LYS A 96 -25.96 -21.30 14.91
CA LYS A 96 -27.22 -20.82 15.52
C LYS A 96 -28.36 -20.83 14.51
N ILE A 97 -29.49 -21.42 14.88
CA ILE A 97 -30.72 -21.38 14.10
C ILE A 97 -31.61 -20.25 14.60
N GLU A 98 -32.13 -19.47 13.67
CA GLU A 98 -33.07 -18.37 13.85
C GLU A 98 -34.37 -18.67 13.11
N LEU A 99 -35.49 -18.36 13.75
CA LEU A 99 -36.82 -18.52 13.19
C LEU A 99 -37.34 -17.18 12.68
N PRO A 100 -38.21 -17.15 11.66
CA PRO A 100 -38.80 -15.92 11.16
C PRO A 100 -39.52 -15.15 12.26
N ARG A 101 -39.36 -13.83 12.29
CA ARG A 101 -39.99 -12.98 13.32
C ARG A 101 -41.51 -13.03 13.32
N ASN A 102 -42.10 -13.15 12.14
CA ASN A 102 -43.55 -13.23 11.98
C ASN A 102 -44.10 -14.62 12.29
N CYS A 103 -43.25 -15.64 12.31
CA CYS A 103 -43.64 -17.05 12.39
C CYS A 103 -42.75 -17.80 13.40
N PRO A 104 -43.04 -17.67 14.71
CA PRO A 104 -42.18 -18.19 15.78
C PRO A 104 -42.14 -19.72 15.85
N THR A 105 -43.02 -20.42 15.14
CA THR A 105 -43.02 -21.88 14.98
C THR A 105 -42.17 -22.33 13.78
N GLY A 106 -41.55 -21.39 13.05
CA GLY A 106 -40.81 -21.66 11.82
C GLY A 106 -41.69 -21.80 10.57
N THR A 107 -43.01 -21.73 10.71
CA THR A 107 -43.97 -21.84 9.60
C THR A 107 -45.14 -20.88 9.80
N CYS A 108 -45.60 -20.29 8.70
CA CYS A 108 -46.78 -19.43 8.67
C CYS A 108 -48.01 -20.16 8.08
N THR A 109 -47.77 -21.10 7.15
CA THR A 109 -48.80 -21.85 6.42
C THR A 109 -49.10 -23.21 7.06
N GLY A 110 -48.17 -23.75 7.86
CA GLY A 110 -48.23 -25.10 8.41
C GLY A 110 -47.67 -26.18 7.49
N CYS A 111 -47.34 -25.82 6.24
CA CYS A 111 -46.73 -26.72 5.25
C CYS A 111 -45.32 -26.27 4.83
N ASP A 112 -45.05 -24.96 4.82
CA ASP A 112 -43.75 -24.39 4.47
C ASP A 112 -43.00 -23.95 5.74
N PHE A 113 -41.81 -24.49 5.93
CA PHE A 113 -40.95 -24.21 7.07
C PHE A 113 -39.73 -23.43 6.61
N HIS A 114 -39.38 -22.39 7.34
CA HIS A 114 -38.24 -21.53 7.04
C HIS A 114 -37.32 -21.44 8.25
N PHE A 115 -36.04 -21.69 8.04
CA PHE A 115 -35.00 -21.61 9.07
C PHE A 115 -33.81 -20.82 8.53
N LEU A 116 -33.33 -19.85 9.30
CA LEU A 116 -32.07 -19.17 9.03
C LEU A 116 -30.99 -19.76 9.93
N TRP A 117 -29.93 -20.30 9.34
CA TRP A 117 -28.84 -20.96 10.03
C TRP A 117 -27.55 -20.16 9.88
N HIS A 118 -27.17 -19.48 10.95
CA HIS A 118 -25.89 -18.78 11.07
C HIS A 118 -24.78 -19.79 11.33
N THR A 119 -23.84 -19.93 10.40
CA THR A 119 -22.75 -20.89 10.52
C THR A 119 -21.50 -20.45 9.76
N GLN A 120 -20.33 -20.70 10.34
CA GLN A 120 -19.04 -20.52 9.66
C GLN A 120 -18.91 -21.39 8.39
N GLN A 121 -19.68 -22.48 8.28
CA GLN A 121 -19.65 -23.39 7.12
C GLN A 121 -20.22 -22.76 5.85
N ALA A 122 -21.05 -21.72 5.99
CA ALA A 122 -21.65 -21.01 4.87
C ALA A 122 -20.71 -19.94 4.29
N CYS A 123 -19.58 -19.68 4.95
CA CYS A 123 -18.63 -18.67 4.51
C CYS A 123 -17.84 -19.14 3.28
N PRO A 124 -17.60 -18.25 2.29
CA PRO A 124 -16.80 -18.57 1.11
C PRO A 124 -15.35 -18.94 1.47
N LEU A 125 -14.68 -19.64 0.56
CA LEU A 125 -13.27 -19.96 0.69
C LEU A 125 -12.40 -18.70 0.54
N CYS A 126 -11.39 -18.54 1.41
CA CYS A 126 -10.48 -17.40 1.29
C CYS A 126 -9.59 -17.52 0.05
N THR A 127 -9.43 -16.40 -0.64
CA THR A 127 -8.60 -16.22 -1.84
C THR A 127 -7.50 -15.18 -1.60
N GLU A 128 -6.58 -15.03 -2.55
CA GLU A 128 -5.49 -14.04 -2.49
C GLU A 128 -6.00 -12.58 -2.47
N ARG A 129 -7.25 -12.34 -2.85
CA ARG A 129 -7.88 -11.01 -2.82
C ARG A 129 -8.33 -10.61 -1.43
N ASP A 130 -8.48 -11.58 -0.53
CA ASP A 130 -9.06 -11.36 0.80
C ASP A 130 -8.01 -10.93 1.83
N PHE A 131 -6.72 -11.01 1.50
CA PHE A 131 -5.64 -10.50 2.33
C PHE A 131 -4.79 -9.44 1.59
N SER A 132 -4.25 -8.51 2.36
CA SER A 132 -3.34 -7.47 1.88
C SER A 132 -2.00 -7.58 2.59
N SER A 133 -0.94 -7.12 1.92
CA SER A 133 0.38 -7.02 2.51
C SER A 133 0.62 -5.63 3.07
N ILE A 134 1.05 -5.55 4.32
CA ILE A 134 1.55 -4.34 4.94
C ILE A 134 3.08 -4.43 5.02
N GLU A 135 3.74 -3.51 4.34
CA GLU A 135 5.18 -3.38 4.39
C GLU A 135 5.60 -2.61 5.64
N GLY A 136 6.42 -3.24 6.48
CA GLY A 136 6.98 -2.58 7.65
C GLY A 136 8.05 -1.55 7.29
N GLN A 137 8.54 -0.84 8.30
CA GLN A 137 9.70 0.03 8.14
C GLN A 137 10.97 -0.80 7.93
N CYS A 138 11.92 -0.23 7.19
CA CYS A 138 13.26 -0.79 7.07
C CYS A 138 14.06 -0.50 8.35
N LYS A 139 14.39 -1.54 9.12
CA LYS A 139 15.24 -1.46 10.31
C LYS A 139 16.41 -2.43 10.15
N ASP A 140 17.62 -1.98 10.43
CA ASP A 140 18.85 -2.79 10.33
C ASP A 140 19.05 -3.46 8.96
N GLY A 141 18.64 -2.76 7.89
CA GLY A 141 18.74 -3.26 6.52
C GLY A 141 17.71 -4.34 6.15
N GLN A 142 16.73 -4.59 7.02
CA GLN A 142 15.65 -5.55 6.81
C GLN A 142 14.27 -4.89 6.89
N GLN A 143 13.43 -5.20 5.91
CA GLN A 143 12.04 -4.78 5.84
C GLN A 143 11.16 -6.00 5.99
N VAL A 144 10.27 -5.96 6.98
CA VAL A 144 9.38 -7.06 7.32
C VAL A 144 8.01 -6.78 6.72
N THR A 145 7.57 -7.59 5.76
CA THR A 145 6.23 -7.54 5.16
C THR A 145 5.32 -8.51 5.89
N LYS A 146 4.28 -7.99 6.55
CA LYS A 146 3.22 -8.77 7.19
C LYS A 146 2.01 -8.87 6.28
N TYR A 147 1.27 -9.96 6.36
CA TYR A 147 0.01 -10.15 5.66
C TYR A 147 -1.13 -10.08 6.65
N LEU A 148 -2.23 -9.40 6.28
CA LEU A 148 -3.40 -9.21 7.11
C LEU A 148 -4.65 -9.38 6.24
N TRP A 149 -5.72 -9.95 6.80
CA TRP A 149 -7.01 -10.01 6.13
C TRP A 149 -7.53 -8.58 5.90
N THR A 150 -8.00 -8.30 4.68
CA THR A 150 -8.40 -6.96 4.23
C THR A 150 -9.67 -6.48 4.93
N GLN A 151 -10.58 -7.39 5.29
CA GLN A 151 -11.78 -7.07 6.04
C GLN A 151 -11.48 -7.14 7.54
N THR A 152 -11.46 -5.96 8.16
CA THR A 152 -10.85 -5.69 9.47
C THR A 152 -11.80 -5.91 10.64
N GLU A 153 -13.11 -6.01 10.40
CA GLU A 153 -14.13 -6.07 11.46
C GLU A 153 -14.65 -7.50 11.72
N TYR A 154 -14.77 -8.32 10.68
CA TYR A 154 -15.10 -9.75 10.77
C TYR A 154 -14.52 -10.47 9.54
N ARG A 155 -13.93 -11.66 9.76
CA ARG A 155 -13.43 -12.48 8.67
C ARG A 155 -14.62 -13.09 7.94
N THR A 156 -14.82 -12.74 6.68
CA THR A 156 -15.94 -13.20 5.83
C THR A 156 -15.69 -14.52 5.12
N CYS A 157 -14.46 -15.01 5.14
CA CYS A 157 -14.08 -16.22 4.43
C CYS A 157 -13.52 -17.27 5.39
N ARG A 158 -13.80 -18.54 5.14
CA ARG A 158 -13.30 -19.67 5.93
C ARG A 158 -12.44 -20.57 5.05
N ASP A 159 -11.38 -21.13 5.64
CA ASP A 159 -10.46 -22.05 4.96
C ASP A 159 -9.91 -21.46 3.65
N GLY A 160 -9.51 -22.30 2.69
CA GLY A 160 -8.92 -21.87 1.42
C GLY A 160 -7.43 -21.54 1.56
N VAL A 161 -7.03 -20.36 1.09
CA VAL A 161 -5.64 -19.91 1.18
C VAL A 161 -5.29 -19.54 2.63
N ALA A 162 -4.23 -20.13 3.17
CA ALA A 162 -3.69 -19.73 4.46
C ALA A 162 -2.96 -18.39 4.36
N LEU A 163 -3.02 -17.60 5.42
CA LEU A 163 -2.31 -16.34 5.49
C LEU A 163 -0.79 -16.59 5.31
N PRO A 164 -0.12 -15.94 4.34
CA PRO A 164 1.28 -16.22 4.06
C PRO A 164 2.17 -15.91 5.25
N GLN A 165 3.27 -16.66 5.39
CA GLN A 165 4.30 -16.32 6.37
C GLN A 165 4.89 -14.93 6.07
N THR A 166 5.34 -14.26 7.13
CA THR A 166 5.95 -12.94 7.04
C THR A 166 7.20 -13.01 6.16
N LYS A 167 7.30 -12.12 5.17
CA LYS A 167 8.44 -12.07 4.26
C LYS A 167 9.42 -10.98 4.70
N THR A 168 10.70 -11.30 4.71
CA THR A 168 11.77 -10.33 5.03
C THR A 168 12.53 -10.00 3.75
N LYS A 169 12.53 -8.73 3.36
CA LYS A 169 13.30 -8.21 2.22
C LYS A 169 14.48 -7.39 2.72
N LYS A 170 15.61 -7.43 2.01
CA LYS A 170 16.71 -6.49 2.25
C LYS A 170 16.28 -5.11 1.76
N CYS A 171 16.55 -4.09 2.56
CA CYS A 171 16.21 -2.71 2.25
C CYS A 171 17.39 -1.82 2.62
N HIS A 172 17.51 -0.69 1.95
CA HIS A 172 18.52 0.31 2.27
C HIS A 172 17.80 1.59 2.67
N VAL A 173 17.94 2.00 3.93
CA VAL A 173 17.55 3.33 4.38
C VAL A 173 18.71 4.26 4.06
N LEU A 174 18.47 5.27 3.24
CA LEU A 174 19.39 6.39 3.09
C LEU A 174 19.40 7.16 4.41
N SER A 175 20.28 6.76 5.32
CA SER A 175 20.47 7.44 6.59
C SER A 175 21.37 8.64 6.39
N ILE A 176 21.15 9.71 7.15
CA ILE A 176 21.99 10.92 7.15
C ILE A 176 23.47 10.56 7.51
N ARG A 177 23.66 9.39 8.12
CA ARG A 177 24.96 8.84 8.50
C ARG A 177 25.62 7.98 7.42
N ASP A 178 25.00 7.83 6.25
CA ASP A 178 25.59 7.07 5.16
C ASP A 178 26.78 7.86 4.57
N PRO A 179 27.93 7.20 4.35
CA PRO A 179 29.14 7.89 3.89
C PRO A 179 28.93 8.57 2.53
N MET A 180 28.07 8.00 1.67
CA MET A 180 27.72 8.59 0.37
C MET A 180 26.94 9.91 0.52
N VAL A 181 26.01 9.98 1.48
CA VAL A 181 25.22 11.19 1.77
C VAL A 181 26.09 12.25 2.42
N GLN A 182 26.96 11.86 3.35
CA GLN A 182 27.91 12.77 4.00
C GLN A 182 28.87 13.42 3.01
N ILE A 183 29.43 12.63 2.08
CA ILE A 183 30.29 13.16 1.01
C ILE A 183 29.51 14.10 0.09
N GLY A 184 28.26 13.76 -0.26
CA GLY A 184 27.38 14.60 -1.08
C GLY A 184 27.11 15.97 -0.45
N VAL A 185 26.76 16.01 0.84
CA VAL A 185 26.53 17.27 1.58
C VAL A 185 27.82 18.07 1.73
N GLY A 186 28.96 17.40 1.98
CA GLY A 186 30.27 18.04 2.06
C GLY A 186 30.69 18.71 0.74
N LEU A 187 30.47 18.03 -0.39
CA LEU A 187 30.79 18.58 -1.71
C LEU A 187 29.89 19.77 -2.05
N ALA A 188 28.58 19.65 -1.77
CA ALA A 188 27.62 20.72 -2.04
C ALA A 188 27.96 22.00 -1.24
N THR A 189 28.26 21.86 0.06
CA THR A 189 28.65 23.00 0.91
C THR A 189 29.96 23.63 0.47
N CYS A 190 30.97 22.84 0.09
CA CYS A 190 32.24 23.34 -0.44
C CYS A 190 32.04 24.13 -1.74
N CYS A 191 31.26 23.59 -2.68
CA CYS A 191 30.92 24.27 -3.94
C CYS A 191 30.18 25.59 -3.69
N SER A 192 29.23 25.63 -2.76
CA SER A 192 28.52 26.87 -2.40
C SER A 192 29.47 27.94 -1.87
N ILE A 193 30.41 27.58 -0.98
CA ILE A 193 31.39 28.52 -0.43
C ILE A 193 32.31 29.05 -1.54
N LEU A 194 32.80 28.17 -2.42
CA LEU A 194 33.65 28.56 -3.54
C LEU A 194 32.95 29.54 -4.48
N LEU A 195 31.68 29.31 -4.80
CA LEU A 195 30.89 30.22 -5.62
C LEU A 195 30.71 31.59 -4.96
N VAL A 196 30.44 31.64 -3.65
CA VAL A 196 30.33 32.90 -2.91
C VAL A 196 31.66 33.65 -2.89
N CYS A 197 32.79 32.96 -2.65
CA CYS A 197 34.12 33.57 -2.69
C CYS A 197 34.43 34.16 -4.07
N MET A 198 34.10 33.44 -5.14
CA MET A 198 34.29 33.93 -6.51
C MET A 198 33.42 35.15 -6.80
N LEU A 199 32.16 35.16 -6.38
CA LEU A 199 31.27 36.33 -6.50
C LEU A 199 31.84 37.55 -5.76
N VAL A 200 32.30 37.37 -4.52
CA VAL A 200 32.92 38.45 -3.72
C VAL A 200 34.22 38.96 -4.38
N TYR A 201 35.04 38.04 -4.91
CA TYR A 201 36.27 38.38 -5.61
C TYR A 201 36.00 39.22 -6.87
N PHE A 202 35.04 38.78 -7.71
CA PHE A 202 34.64 39.54 -8.90
C PHE A 202 34.05 40.90 -8.52
N TRP A 203 33.24 40.98 -7.46
CA TRP A 203 32.72 42.25 -6.95
C TRP A 203 33.82 43.22 -6.53
N ARG A 204 34.82 42.76 -5.76
CA ARG A 204 35.97 43.60 -5.35
C ARG A 204 36.81 44.04 -6.55
N LYS A 205 37.02 43.15 -7.53
CA LYS A 205 37.80 43.46 -8.73
C LYS A 205 37.07 44.46 -9.63
N ASN A 206 35.76 44.32 -9.83
CA ASN A 206 34.95 45.29 -10.57
C ASN A 206 34.94 46.66 -9.90
N ARG A 207 34.75 46.73 -8.57
CA ARG A 207 34.85 48.02 -7.86
C ARG A 207 36.23 48.67 -7.98
N LYS A 208 37.31 47.88 -7.98
CA LYS A 208 38.67 48.38 -8.19
C LYS A 208 38.87 48.93 -9.61
N LEU A 209 38.21 48.34 -10.60
CA LEU A 209 38.20 48.86 -11.97
C LEU A 209 37.39 50.16 -12.06
N GLU A 210 36.16 50.21 -11.54
CA GLU A 210 35.34 51.43 -11.51
C GLU A 210 36.06 52.58 -10.80
N TYR A 211 36.73 52.32 -9.68
CA TYR A 211 37.54 53.32 -8.98
C TYR A 211 38.70 53.85 -9.84
N LYS A 212 39.36 52.98 -10.63
CA LYS A 212 40.40 53.40 -11.57
C LYS A 212 39.84 54.17 -12.76
N TYR A 213 38.69 53.77 -13.32
CA TYR A 213 38.04 54.46 -14.43
C TYR A 213 37.50 55.84 -14.02
N MET A 214 36.88 55.97 -12.84
CA MET A 214 36.45 57.28 -12.31
C MET A 214 37.62 58.23 -12.06
N ARG A 215 38.75 57.72 -11.54
CA ARG A 215 39.95 58.53 -11.32
C ARG A 215 40.62 58.96 -12.64
N LEU A 216 40.56 58.13 -13.67
CA LEU A 216 41.01 58.47 -15.02
C LEU A 216 40.08 59.50 -15.69
N MET A 217 38.75 59.35 -15.56
CA MET A 217 37.78 60.31 -16.10
C MET A 217 37.87 61.68 -15.41
N GLN A 218 38.06 61.72 -14.09
CA GLN A 218 38.30 62.98 -13.36
C GLN A 218 39.62 63.66 -13.77
N ASN A 219 40.63 62.89 -14.18
CA ASN A 219 41.89 63.42 -14.69
C ASN A 219 41.83 63.80 -16.19
N SER A 220 40.94 63.19 -16.98
CA SER A 220 40.80 63.49 -18.41
C SER A 220 39.82 64.64 -18.73
N THR A 221 38.95 65.02 -17.80
CA THR A 221 37.92 66.07 -18.00
C THR A 221 38.29 67.42 -17.39
N LYS A 222 39.59 67.79 -17.37
CA LYS A 222 40.01 69.18 -17.10
C LYS A 222 40.45 69.88 -18.39
N PRO A 223 39.58 70.70 -19.01
CA PRO A 223 40.00 71.65 -20.03
C PRO A 223 40.57 72.92 -19.37
N GLY A 224 41.81 73.27 -19.72
CA GLY A 224 42.31 74.66 -19.79
C GLY A 224 42.50 75.47 -18.49
N GLU A 225 43.72 76.02 -18.36
CA GLU A 225 44.15 77.19 -17.56
C GLU A 225 44.55 77.01 -16.07
N LEU A 226 45.87 76.81 -15.87
CA LEU A 226 46.87 77.61 -15.11
C LEU A 226 46.57 78.19 -13.68
N PRO A 227 47.61 78.47 -12.86
CA PRO A 227 47.81 77.82 -11.56
C PRO A 227 47.90 78.78 -10.36
N LYS A 228 47.54 78.31 -9.16
CA LYS A 228 48.05 78.81 -7.84
C LYS A 228 47.58 77.83 -6.76
N VAL A 229 48.47 77.05 -6.15
CA VAL A 229 49.11 77.32 -4.82
C VAL A 229 48.02 77.67 -3.80
N GLU A 230 47.65 76.78 -2.89
CA GLU A 230 48.24 76.45 -1.57
C GLU A 230 47.18 75.51 -0.93
N SER A 231 47.39 74.56 -0.01
CA SER A 231 48.40 74.32 1.00
C SER A 231 48.07 72.99 1.71
N CYS A 232 49.09 72.18 2.00
CA CYS A 232 49.29 71.36 3.23
C CYS A 232 48.30 70.18 3.49
N VAL A 233 48.67 68.98 3.94
CA VAL A 233 49.74 68.42 4.79
C VAL A 233 49.77 66.91 4.42
N ASP A 234 50.83 66.37 3.85
CA ASP A 234 52.00 65.75 4.48
C ASP A 234 51.74 64.37 5.16
N ASP A 235 52.57 63.44 4.71
CA ASP A 235 53.28 62.40 5.49
C ASP A 235 52.93 60.91 5.33
N GLY A 236 54.00 60.12 5.21
CA GLY A 236 54.08 58.66 5.21
C GLY A 236 54.30 58.05 3.82
N GLU A 237 55.50 58.17 3.25
CA GLU A 237 56.53 57.11 3.29
C GLU A 237 55.99 55.72 2.95
N ASP A 238 56.30 55.22 1.74
CA ASP A 238 57.40 54.28 1.63
C ASP A 238 57.65 53.94 0.16
N GLU A 239 58.94 53.98 -0.12
CA GLU A 239 59.60 53.76 -1.39
C GLU A 239 59.66 52.26 -1.62
N ASP A 240 59.35 51.82 -2.84
CA ASP A 240 59.96 50.59 -3.38
C ASP A 240 60.12 50.76 -4.88
N GLU A 241 61.38 51.02 -5.22
CA GLU A 241 62.04 51.00 -6.51
C GLU A 241 61.30 50.28 -7.65
N VAL A 242 60.95 51.06 -8.68
CA VAL A 242 60.76 50.53 -10.04
C VAL A 242 62.13 50.29 -10.68
N ILE A 243 62.72 49.12 -10.40
CA ILE A 243 63.80 48.58 -11.23
C ILE A 243 63.18 48.12 -12.55
N PHE A 244 63.43 48.89 -13.60
CA PHE A 244 63.30 48.42 -14.97
C PHE A 244 64.32 47.30 -15.20
N ASN A 245 63.85 46.06 -15.31
CA ASN A 245 64.59 45.00 -15.99
C ASN A 245 63.83 44.59 -17.24
N GLU A 246 64.34 45.06 -18.36
CA GLU A 246 64.06 44.57 -19.69
C GLU A 246 64.72 43.19 -19.88
N GLY A 247 63.97 42.22 -20.40
CA GLY A 247 64.49 41.01 -21.01
C GLY A 247 64.80 39.82 -20.09
N GLY A 248 64.02 38.74 -20.24
CA GLY A 248 64.48 37.42 -19.81
C GLY A 248 63.38 36.44 -19.41
N ASN A 249 63.03 35.53 -20.32
CA ASN A 249 62.22 34.34 -20.07
C ASN A 249 62.57 33.61 -18.75
N SER A 250 61.61 33.48 -17.83
CA SER A 250 61.66 32.43 -16.80
C SER A 250 60.30 32.19 -16.13
N ALA A 251 59.39 31.54 -16.85
CA ALA A 251 58.14 30.99 -16.31
C ALA A 251 58.19 29.44 -16.29
N SER A 252 59.32 28.85 -15.91
CA SER A 252 59.53 27.39 -15.96
C SER A 252 60.03 26.74 -14.65
N THR A 253 60.13 27.45 -13.53
CA THR A 253 60.84 26.89 -12.35
C THR A 253 59.96 26.45 -11.17
N LEU A 254 58.65 26.75 -11.15
CA LEU A 254 57.75 26.27 -10.08
C LEU A 254 56.87 25.08 -10.48
N PHE A 255 56.60 24.87 -11.77
CA PHE A 255 55.85 23.71 -12.28
C PHE A 255 56.67 22.41 -12.36
N ASN A 256 58.01 22.51 -12.40
CA ASN A 256 58.88 21.33 -12.50
C ASN A 256 59.07 20.56 -11.17
N LYS A 257 58.72 21.15 -10.01
CA LYS A 257 58.75 20.44 -8.72
C LYS A 257 57.50 19.60 -8.45
N PHE A 258 56.35 19.93 -9.04
CA PHE A 258 55.13 19.14 -8.90
C PHE A 258 55.06 17.95 -9.87
N LYS A 259 55.71 18.08 -11.05
CA LYS A 259 55.75 17.01 -12.06
C LYS A 259 56.65 15.83 -11.66
N ASN A 260 57.75 16.08 -10.95
CA ASN A 260 58.69 15.03 -10.53
C ASN A 260 58.21 14.18 -9.34
N LYS A 261 57.11 14.57 -8.66
CA LYS A 261 56.51 13.77 -7.57
C LYS A 261 55.36 12.87 -8.05
N MET A 262 54.88 13.05 -9.28
CA MET A 262 53.80 12.26 -9.88
C MET A 262 54.31 11.16 -10.82
N GLN A 263 55.60 11.18 -11.19
CA GLN A 263 56.21 10.23 -12.14
C GLN A 263 57.06 9.13 -11.47
N SER A 264 56.98 8.95 -10.15
CA SER A 264 57.63 7.84 -9.42
C SER A 264 56.66 6.78 -8.88
N LYS A 265 55.39 6.82 -9.28
CA LYS A 265 54.37 5.85 -8.85
C LYS A 265 53.57 5.24 -10.01
N MET A 266 54.26 4.93 -11.11
CA MET A 266 53.79 4.02 -12.15
C MET A 266 54.99 3.18 -12.64
N ALA A 267 55.23 2.07 -11.95
CA ALA A 267 55.93 0.89 -12.46
C ALA A 267 55.55 -0.27 -11.51
N GLY A 268 54.83 -1.27 -12.03
CA GLY A 268 54.54 -2.52 -11.32
C GLY A 268 53.11 -3.02 -11.46
N GLU A 269 52.85 -3.69 -12.59
CA GLU A 269 52.10 -4.95 -12.78
C GLU A 269 50.79 -5.24 -12.00
N GLY A 270 49.74 -5.63 -12.74
CA GLY A 270 48.85 -6.73 -12.33
C GLY A 270 47.35 -6.44 -12.26
N ASP A 271 46.63 -6.84 -13.31
CA ASP A 271 45.26 -7.37 -13.35
C ASP A 271 44.04 -6.43 -13.20
N ASN A 272 43.47 -6.09 -14.35
CA ASN A 272 42.05 -5.70 -14.50
C ASN A 272 41.22 -6.95 -14.85
N PRO A 273 40.05 -7.12 -14.22
CA PRO A 273 38.86 -7.34 -15.03
C PRO A 273 37.66 -6.57 -14.45
N PHE A 274 37.36 -5.40 -15.02
CA PHE A 274 35.98 -4.89 -15.05
C PHE A 274 35.53 -4.87 -16.50
N GLU A 275 34.62 -5.80 -16.79
CA GLU A 275 33.98 -6.04 -18.06
C GLU A 275 32.97 -4.91 -18.33
N SER A 276 33.20 -4.15 -19.41
CA SER A 276 32.25 -3.19 -19.93
C SER A 276 31.23 -3.93 -20.80
N ILE A 277 29.97 -3.96 -20.38
CA ILE A 277 28.86 -4.45 -21.22
C ILE A 277 28.61 -3.43 -22.32
N GLN A 278 28.90 -3.83 -23.57
CA GLN A 278 28.51 -3.12 -24.77
C GLN A 278 27.00 -3.25 -24.99
N LEU A 279 26.32 -2.13 -25.21
CA LEU A 279 24.98 -2.11 -25.81
C LEU A 279 25.16 -1.99 -27.33
N THR A 280 24.79 -3.04 -28.07
CA THR A 280 24.72 -3.01 -29.53
C THR A 280 23.39 -2.40 -30.02
N PRO A 281 23.38 -1.76 -31.21
CA PRO A 281 22.21 -1.08 -31.75
C PRO A 281 21.29 -1.99 -32.59
N LYS A 282 19.99 -1.71 -32.48
CA LYS A 282 18.82 -1.99 -33.36
C LYS A 282 18.95 -3.02 -34.49
N GLN A 283 17.98 -3.95 -34.51
CA GLN A 283 17.37 -4.45 -35.75
C GLN A 283 15.84 -4.39 -35.65
N GLN A 284 15.23 -3.63 -36.57
CA GLN A 284 13.88 -3.85 -37.06
C GLN A 284 13.96 -4.88 -38.20
N LEU A 285 13.00 -5.81 -38.32
CA LEU A 285 11.99 -5.84 -39.40
C LEU A 285 11.07 -7.09 -39.35
N SER A 286 9.78 -6.83 -39.62
CA SER A 286 8.81 -7.56 -40.46
C SER A 286 8.25 -8.96 -40.12
N ASN A 287 6.91 -8.99 -40.14
CA ASN A 287 5.99 -9.97 -40.75
C ASN A 287 6.05 -11.44 -40.32
N ILE A 288 4.98 -11.91 -39.66
CA ILE A 288 3.84 -12.70 -40.21
C ILE A 288 2.68 -12.58 -39.22
#